data_AF-A0AAN7IIX1-F1
#
_entry.id   AF-A0AAN7IIX1-F1
#
_cell.length_a   1.000
_cell.length_b   1.000
_cell.length_c   1.000
_cell.angle_alpha   90.00
_cell.angle_beta   90.00
_cell.angle_gamma   90.00
#
_symmetry.space_group_name_H-M   'P 1'
#
loop_
_entity.id
_entity.type
_entity.pdbx_description
1 polymer ?
#
loop_
_entity_poly.entity_id
_entity_poly.type
_entity_poly.pdbx_seq_one_letter_code
_entity_poly.pdbx_strand_id
1 'polypeptide(L)'
;MGKATSNPRPEAEAKSKSSVTVVKDVCAEPVSMLIGFLQRMGINSDSVPDICKTKDFYSHLIHHIIKPDQVLRGRITCLLTVNPALSNIYGNFHGGAVAAVAEKVSYACARTVVAEDKDIFLGELSISYLSSAPVN
;
A
#
# COMPACT_ATOMS: atom_id res chain seq x y z
N MET A 1 5.52 -55.46 24.80
CA MET A 1 5.88 -54.08 25.18
C MET A 1 5.60 -53.19 23.98
N GLY A 2 4.73 -52.19 23.95
CA GLY A 2 3.69 -51.69 24.84
C GLY A 2 2.66 -50.97 23.94
N LYS A 3 1.36 -51.20 24.17
CA LYS A 3 0.26 -50.61 23.38
C LYS A 3 0.00 -49.21 23.96
N ALA A 4 0.29 -48.16 23.20
CA ALA A 4 0.08 -46.78 23.64
C ALA A 4 -1.43 -46.48 23.68
N THR A 5 -1.97 -46.35 24.89
CA THR A 5 -3.32 -45.87 25.17
C THR A 5 -3.36 -44.36 24.95
N SER A 6 -4.12 -43.91 23.95
CA SER A 6 -4.43 -42.50 23.73
C SER A 6 -5.47 -42.03 24.75
N ASN A 7 -5.05 -41.22 25.72
CA ASN A 7 -5.98 -40.46 26.55
C ASN A 7 -6.62 -39.32 25.72
N PRO A 8 -7.93 -39.03 25.88
CA PRO A 8 -8.54 -37.86 25.25
C PRO A 8 -7.97 -36.57 25.86
N ARG A 9 -7.65 -35.61 25.00
CA ARG A 9 -7.23 -34.26 25.36
C ARG A 9 -8.43 -33.52 25.95
N PRO A 10 -8.33 -32.89 27.14
CA PRO A 10 -9.43 -32.08 27.65
C PRO A 10 -9.62 -30.86 26.73
N GLU A 11 -10.85 -30.69 26.24
CA GLU A 11 -11.30 -29.48 25.56
C GLU A 11 -11.19 -28.31 26.54
N ALA A 12 -10.19 -27.46 26.33
CA ALA A 12 -10.13 -26.18 27.01
C ALA A 12 -11.18 -25.28 26.37
N GLU A 13 -12.39 -25.25 26.94
CA GLU A 13 -13.35 -24.17 26.72
C GLU A 13 -12.67 -22.83 27.03
N ALA A 14 -12.28 -22.12 25.99
CA ALA A 14 -11.84 -20.74 26.10
C ALA A 14 -13.07 -19.89 26.44
N LYS A 15 -13.34 -19.76 27.76
CA LYS A 15 -14.26 -18.74 28.28
C LYS A 15 -13.78 -17.37 27.80
N SER A 16 -14.47 -16.84 26.79
CA SER A 16 -14.31 -15.47 26.30
C SER A 16 -14.58 -14.51 27.44
N LYS A 17 -13.50 -14.00 28.06
CA LYS A 17 -13.55 -13.01 29.12
C LYS A 17 -13.81 -11.65 28.48
N SER A 18 -15.01 -11.15 28.74
CA SER A 18 -15.40 -9.74 28.92
C SER A 18 -14.70 -8.73 28.01
N SER A 19 -15.43 -8.19 27.04
CA SER A 19 -15.11 -6.93 26.37
C SER A 19 -14.78 -5.86 27.41
N VAL A 20 -13.50 -5.55 27.58
CA VAL A 20 -13.08 -4.38 28.36
C VAL A 20 -13.51 -3.16 27.56
N THR A 21 -14.57 -2.49 27.99
CA THR A 21 -15.00 -1.22 27.38
C THR A 21 -14.02 -0.13 27.80
N VAL A 22 -13.06 0.19 26.91
CA VAL A 22 -11.94 1.09 27.21
C VAL A 22 -12.37 2.57 27.25
N VAL A 23 -13.55 2.96 26.72
CA VAL A 23 -14.04 4.35 26.77
C VAL A 23 -15.56 4.36 26.94
N LYS A 24 -16.07 5.06 27.97
CA LYS A 24 -17.49 5.08 28.34
C LYS A 24 -18.35 6.10 27.58
N ASP A 25 -17.73 7.03 26.86
CA ASP A 25 -18.48 8.02 26.08
C ASP A 25 -17.58 8.54 24.96
N VAL A 26 -17.69 7.95 23.77
CA VAL A 26 -17.08 8.53 22.58
C VAL A 26 -18.08 9.52 22.01
N CYS A 27 -17.71 10.80 21.98
CA CYS A 27 -18.55 11.86 21.39
C CYS A 27 -19.00 11.43 19.98
N ALA A 28 -20.31 11.54 19.70
CA ALA A 28 -20.90 11.04 18.45
C ALA A 28 -20.36 11.77 17.20
N GLU A 29 -19.92 13.01 17.34
CA GLU A 29 -19.41 13.85 16.25
C GLU A 29 -18.10 13.30 15.64
N PRO A 30 -17.01 13.06 16.40
CA PRO A 30 -15.81 12.38 15.89
C PRO A 30 -16.09 11.03 15.23
N VAL A 31 -17.03 10.25 15.77
CA VAL A 31 -17.40 8.93 15.22
C VAL A 31 -18.09 9.11 13.87
N SER A 32 -19.04 10.04 13.77
CA SER A 32 -19.73 10.37 12.52
C SER A 32 -18.77 10.85 11.44
N MET A 33 -17.84 11.75 11.79
CA MET A 33 -16.80 12.23 10.88
C MET A 33 -15.89 11.10 10.38
N LEU A 34 -15.45 10.20 11.27
CA LEU A 34 -14.63 9.06 10.90
C LEU A 34 -15.38 8.09 9.98
N ILE A 35 -16.63 7.76 10.31
CA ILE A 35 -17.47 6.90 9.46
C ILE A 35 -17.63 7.55 8.08
N GLY A 36 -17.98 8.83 8.01
CA GLY A 36 -18.13 9.55 6.74
C GLY A 36 -16.82 9.65 5.94
N PHE A 37 -15.66 9.70 6.61
CA PHE A 37 -14.36 9.58 5.95
C PHE A 37 -14.16 8.18 5.36
N LEU A 38 -14.35 7.12 6.14
CA LEU A 38 -14.17 5.73 5.67
C LEU A 38 -15.13 5.39 4.52
N GLN A 39 -16.36 5.90 4.58
CA GLN A 39 -17.35 5.78 3.50
C GLN A 39 -16.88 6.44 2.21
N ARG A 40 -16.33 7.66 2.28
CA ARG A 40 -15.72 8.34 1.12
C ARG A 40 -14.48 7.61 0.59
N MET A 41 -13.77 6.89 1.44
CA MET A 41 -12.66 6.01 1.04
C MET A 41 -13.15 4.67 0.45
N GLY A 42 -14.46 4.44 0.39
CA GLY A 42 -15.06 3.29 -0.28
C GLY A 42 -15.24 2.06 0.59
N ILE A 43 -15.27 2.18 1.93
CA ILE A 43 -15.53 1.03 2.83
C ILE A 43 -16.90 0.38 2.58
N ASN A 44 -17.85 1.14 2.02
CA ASN A 44 -19.17 0.66 1.64
C ASN A 44 -19.22 0.07 0.22
N SER A 45 -18.10 -0.01 -0.49
CA SER A 45 -18.09 -0.57 -1.85
C SER A 45 -18.21 -2.08 -1.76
N ASP A 46 -19.27 -2.65 -2.33
CA ASP A 46 -19.55 -4.09 -2.26
C ASP A 46 -18.45 -4.95 -2.88
N SER A 47 -17.65 -4.39 -3.80
CA SER A 47 -16.47 -5.07 -4.34
C SER A 47 -15.46 -4.10 -4.93
N VAL A 48 -14.19 -4.52 -4.91
CA VAL A 48 -13.13 -3.88 -5.69
C VAL A 48 -13.36 -4.18 -7.17
N PRO A 49 -13.31 -3.18 -8.08
CA PRO A 49 -13.46 -3.38 -9.52
C PRO A 49 -12.53 -4.46 -10.07
N ASP A 50 -13.02 -5.29 -11.00
CA ASP A 50 -12.23 -6.43 -11.51
C ASP A 50 -10.93 -6.02 -12.20
N ILE A 51 -10.89 -4.82 -12.79
CA ILE A 51 -9.66 -4.27 -13.37
C ILE A 51 -8.53 -4.16 -12.33
N CYS A 52 -8.84 -3.86 -11.07
CA CYS A 52 -7.85 -3.76 -10.00
C CYS A 52 -7.29 -5.14 -9.59
N LYS A 53 -7.97 -6.23 -9.94
CA LYS A 53 -7.54 -7.61 -9.69
C LYS A 53 -6.64 -8.15 -10.81
N THR A 54 -6.48 -7.39 -11.90
CA THR A 54 -5.61 -7.82 -13.00
C THR A 54 -4.15 -7.80 -12.57
N LYS A 55 -3.38 -8.75 -13.10
CA LYS A 55 -1.94 -8.81 -12.87
C LYS A 55 -1.29 -7.50 -13.33
N ASP A 56 -0.35 -7.00 -12.55
CA ASP A 56 0.42 -5.79 -12.85
C ASP A 56 -0.43 -4.49 -12.92
N PHE A 57 -1.68 -4.49 -12.43
CA PHE A 57 -2.53 -3.29 -12.37
C PHE A 57 -1.80 -2.09 -11.74
N TYR A 58 -1.21 -2.30 -10.57
CA TYR A 58 -0.45 -1.27 -9.86
C TYR A 58 0.75 -0.78 -10.69
N SER A 59 1.49 -1.71 -11.30
CA SER A 59 2.62 -1.39 -12.16
C SER A 59 2.19 -0.54 -13.36
N HIS A 60 1.04 -0.82 -13.97
CA HIS A 60 0.48 -0.03 -15.07
C HIS A 60 0.05 1.36 -14.61
N LEU A 61 -0.61 1.47 -13.45
CA LEU A 61 -1.02 2.74 -12.86
C LEU A 61 0.17 3.68 -12.66
N ILE A 62 1.26 3.17 -12.06
CA ILE A 62 2.48 3.96 -11.83
C ILE A 62 3.24 4.21 -13.14
N HIS A 63 3.21 3.27 -14.09
CA HIS A 63 3.85 3.48 -15.40
C HIS A 63 3.24 4.67 -16.13
N HIS A 64 1.92 4.83 -16.07
CA HIS A 64 1.20 5.83 -16.84
C HIS A 64 1.58 7.27 -16.50
N ILE A 65 2.09 7.51 -15.28
CA ILE A 65 2.50 8.84 -14.81
C ILE A 65 4.00 9.12 -14.96
N ILE A 66 4.80 8.13 -15.39
CA ILE A 66 6.26 8.27 -15.54
C ILE A 66 6.62 8.21 -17.03
N LYS A 67 7.35 9.22 -17.50
CA LYS A 67 7.96 9.22 -18.84
C LYS A 67 9.49 9.23 -18.71
N PRO A 68 10.22 8.21 -19.19
CA PRO A 68 11.68 8.25 -19.22
C PRO A 68 12.19 9.44 -20.03
N ASP A 69 13.20 10.11 -19.51
CA ASP A 69 13.91 11.22 -20.19
C ASP A 69 15.32 10.79 -20.57
N GLN A 70 16.11 10.33 -19.59
CA GLN A 70 17.45 9.81 -19.80
C GLN A 70 17.66 8.52 -19.02
N VAL A 71 18.26 7.52 -19.68
CA VAL A 71 18.63 6.23 -19.07
C VAL A 71 20.12 6.03 -19.29
N LEU A 72 20.88 6.04 -18.20
CA LEU A 72 22.30 5.84 -18.15
C LEU A 72 22.61 4.72 -17.14
N ARG A 73 23.81 4.14 -17.23
CA ARG A 73 24.26 3.13 -16.27
C ARG A 73 24.32 3.74 -14.86
N GLY A 74 23.51 3.22 -13.95
CA GLY A 74 23.37 3.67 -12.56
C GLY A 74 22.59 4.98 -12.39
N ARG A 75 21.91 5.49 -13.43
CA ARG A 75 21.16 6.74 -13.36
C ARG A 75 19.98 6.76 -14.32
N ILE A 76 18.79 7.08 -13.79
CA ILE A 76 17.59 7.33 -14.58
C ILE A 76 17.06 8.72 -14.23
N THR A 77 16.72 9.49 -15.27
CA THR A 77 15.93 10.72 -15.18
C THR A 77 14.59 10.46 -15.85
N CYS A 78 13.50 10.88 -15.21
CA CYS A 78 12.15 10.75 -15.74
C CYS A 78 11.33 12.00 -15.46
N LEU A 79 10.36 12.26 -16.33
CA LEU A 79 9.29 13.22 -16.12
C LEU A 79 8.13 12.53 -15.40
N LEU A 80 7.51 13.25 -14.48
CA LEU A 80 6.41 12.77 -13.66
C LEU A 80 5.19 13.67 -13.86
N THR A 81 4.02 13.07 -14.11
CA THR A 81 2.75 13.80 -14.22
C THR A 81 1.88 13.52 -13.00
N VAL A 82 1.51 14.56 -12.26
CA VAL A 82 0.59 14.44 -11.12
C VAL A 82 -0.85 14.46 -11.63
N ASN A 83 -1.50 13.30 -11.64
CA ASN A 83 -2.90 13.18 -12.03
C ASN A 83 -3.85 13.21 -10.81
N PRO A 84 -5.13 13.57 -10.98
CA PRO A 84 -6.11 13.55 -9.90
C PRO A 84 -6.28 12.17 -9.24
N ALA A 85 -6.15 11.09 -10.02
CA ALA A 85 -6.34 9.72 -9.55
C ALA A 85 -5.29 9.27 -8.51
N LEU A 86 -4.12 9.91 -8.51
CA LEU A 86 -3.01 9.65 -7.57
C LEU A 86 -2.77 10.83 -6.63
N SER A 87 -3.75 11.72 -6.49
CA SER A 87 -3.69 12.85 -5.58
C SER A 87 -4.41 12.54 -4.27
N ASN A 88 -3.95 13.16 -3.19
CA ASN A 88 -4.63 13.14 -1.91
C ASN A 88 -5.83 14.11 -1.92
N ILE A 89 -6.60 14.11 -0.82
CA ILE A 89 -7.78 14.96 -0.66
C ILE A 89 -7.49 16.46 -0.73
N TYR A 90 -6.22 16.87 -0.62
CA TYR A 90 -5.78 18.26 -0.71
C TYR A 90 -5.36 18.65 -2.14
N GLY A 91 -5.56 17.77 -3.14
CA GLY A 91 -5.18 18.03 -4.53
C GLY A 91 -3.66 18.01 -4.76
N ASN A 92 -2.91 17.36 -3.88
CA ASN A 92 -1.47 17.19 -3.99
C ASN A 92 -1.12 15.73 -4.23
N PHE A 93 0.02 15.46 -4.83
CA PHE A 93 0.47 14.10 -5.13
C PHE A 93 0.51 13.24 -3.85
N HIS A 94 -0.15 12.09 -3.88
CA HIS A 94 -0.31 11.24 -2.71
C HIS A 94 1.05 10.67 -2.27
N GLY A 95 1.35 10.71 -0.96
CA GLY A 95 2.66 10.26 -0.46
C GLY A 95 2.99 8.83 -0.85
N GLY A 96 2.03 7.91 -0.73
CA GLY A 96 2.19 6.53 -1.21
C GLY A 96 2.46 6.42 -2.73
N ALA A 97 1.92 7.33 -3.54
CA ALA A 97 2.19 7.34 -4.98
C ALA A 97 3.62 7.85 -5.29
N VAL A 98 4.13 8.81 -4.51
CA VAL A 98 5.55 9.21 -4.56
C VAL A 98 6.46 8.02 -4.25
N ALA A 99 6.15 7.27 -3.18
CA ALA A 99 6.92 6.09 -2.80
C ALA A 99 6.90 5.02 -3.91
N ALA A 100 5.76 4.80 -4.55
CA ALA A 100 5.61 3.89 -5.68
C ALA A 100 6.47 4.27 -6.90
N VAL A 101 6.51 5.56 -7.22
CA VAL A 101 7.37 6.09 -8.29
C VAL A 101 8.84 5.87 -7.92
N ALA A 102 9.22 6.19 -6.68
CA ALA A 102 10.59 6.00 -6.20
C ALA A 102 11.03 4.53 -6.24
N GLU A 103 10.18 3.59 -5.81
CA GLU A 103 10.41 2.16 -5.95
C GLU A 103 10.65 1.78 -7.42
N LYS A 104 9.75 2.18 -8.32
CA LYS A 104 9.82 1.80 -9.73
C LYS A 104 11.06 2.35 -10.43
N VAL A 105 11.39 3.62 -10.19
CA VAL A 105 12.58 4.28 -10.77
C VAL A 105 13.86 3.68 -10.18
N SER A 106 13.88 3.36 -8.88
CA SER A 106 15.03 2.69 -8.24
C SER A 106 15.26 1.29 -8.80
N TYR A 107 14.19 0.51 -8.99
CA TYR A 107 14.27 -0.80 -9.62
C TYR A 107 14.82 -0.71 -11.05
N ALA A 108 14.26 0.20 -11.85
CA ALA A 108 14.74 0.43 -13.21
C ALA A 108 16.21 0.88 -13.22
N CYS A 109 16.62 1.74 -12.28
CA CYS A 109 18.00 2.19 -12.13
C CYS A 109 18.93 1.02 -11.79
N ALA A 110 18.56 0.16 -10.84
CA ALA A 110 19.31 -1.04 -10.51
C ALA A 110 19.46 -1.98 -11.72
N ARG A 111 18.42 -2.11 -12.55
CA ARG A 111 18.47 -2.90 -13.80
C ARG A 111 19.44 -2.37 -14.85
N THR A 112 19.87 -1.12 -14.76
CA THR A 112 20.93 -0.60 -15.65
C THR A 112 22.34 -1.10 -15.27
N VAL A 113 22.52 -1.66 -14.07
CA VAL A 113 23.82 -2.13 -13.56
C VAL A 113 23.85 -3.63 -13.26
N VAL A 114 22.72 -4.21 -12.89
CA VAL A 114 22.56 -5.64 -12.56
C VAL A 114 22.04 -6.39 -13.78
N ALA A 115 22.67 -7.52 -14.09
CA ALA A 115 22.28 -8.38 -15.20
C ALA A 115 20.87 -8.97 -15.02
N GLU A 116 20.20 -9.27 -16.14
CA GLU A 116 18.81 -9.77 -16.16
C GLU A 116 18.64 -11.15 -15.50
N ASP A 117 19.71 -11.96 -15.46
CA ASP A 117 19.72 -13.28 -14.82
C ASP A 117 19.70 -13.21 -13.28
N LYS A 118 19.79 -12.01 -12.70
CA LYS A 118 19.72 -11.80 -11.26
C LYS A 118 18.36 -11.26 -10.87
N ASP A 119 17.76 -11.92 -9.88
CA ASP A 119 16.59 -11.38 -9.21
C ASP A 119 16.97 -10.18 -8.35
N ILE A 120 16.12 -9.16 -8.40
CA ILE A 120 16.24 -7.95 -7.59
C ILE A 120 14.90 -7.76 -6.90
N PHE A 121 14.95 -7.44 -5.62
CA PHE A 121 13.79 -7.05 -4.83
C PHE A 121 14.11 -5.81 -4.02
N LEU A 122 13.10 -5.00 -3.73
CA LEU A 122 13.24 -3.86 -2.84
C LEU A 122 13.28 -4.38 -1.39
N GLY A 123 14.42 -4.24 -0.73
CA GLY A 123 14.55 -4.62 0.69
C GLY A 123 13.94 -3.59 1.64
N GLU A 124 14.23 -2.32 1.42
CA GLU A 124 13.76 -1.19 2.22
C GLU A 124 13.66 0.08 1.36
N LEU A 125 12.72 0.96 1.67
CA LEU A 125 12.59 2.28 1.06
C LEU A 125 12.26 3.31 2.15
N SER A 126 13.03 4.41 2.17
CA SER A 126 12.79 5.56 3.04
C SER A 126 12.61 6.81 2.19
N ILE A 127 11.55 7.57 2.46
CA ILE A 127 11.16 8.76 1.69
C ILE A 127 10.94 9.93 2.65
N SER A 128 11.57 11.05 2.34
CA SER A 128 11.33 12.34 3.01
C SER A 128 10.50 13.24 2.09
N TYR A 129 9.33 13.67 2.55
CA TYR A 129 8.45 14.58 1.82
C TYR A 129 8.80 16.03 2.17
N LEU A 130 9.51 16.72 1.27
CA LEU A 130 10.01 18.08 1.51
C LEU A 130 9.04 19.19 1.07
N SER A 131 8.25 18.93 0.03
CA SER A 131 7.26 19.85 -0.52
C SER A 131 6.11 19.08 -1.15
N SER A 132 4.97 19.74 -1.31
CA SER A 132 3.84 19.19 -2.04
C SER A 132 4.00 19.44 -3.55
N ALA A 133 3.41 18.55 -4.35
CA ALA A 133 3.31 18.70 -5.80
C ALA A 133 1.82 18.75 -6.15
N PRO A 134 1.25 19.91 -6.55
CA PRO A 134 -0.15 20.00 -6.93
C PRO A 134 -0.41 19.24 -8.23
N VAL A 135 -1.68 18.88 -8.46
CA VAL A 135 -2.14 18.39 -9.76
C VAL A 135 -1.76 19.38 -10.86
N ASN A 136 -1.30 18.83 -12.00
CA ASN A 136 -0.90 19.60 -13.19
C ASN A 136 -2.12 20.17 -13.94
#